data_AF-A0A5D2V8K9-F1
#
_entry.id   AF-A0A5D2V8K9-F1
#
_cell.length_a   1.000
_cell.length_b   1.000
_cell.length_c   1.000
_cell.angle_alpha   90.00
_cell.angle_beta   90.00
_cell.angle_gamma   90.00
#
_symmetry.space_group_name_H-M   'P 1'
#
loop_
_entity.id
_entity.type
_entity.pdbx_description
1 polymer ?
#
loop_
_entity_poly.entity_id
_entity_poly.type
_entity_poly.pdbx_seq_one_letter_code
_entity_poly.pdbx_strand_id
1 'polypeptide(L)'
;MSMKLFKARFTSGAHKLVRTMLIYSLFCFILAVNVAEAVPIQDDCKVRRCNHQDPPVRFPFRLEGQQSPHCGYPHPGFQLSCSENKQTLLKIPRSLKLLVKHIDYEAQRIDFYVPGRCLWQQLLDLNLSAFPFAEEQPGFSGLKDYRSQPAESNYTLFECLSQEKALYKRYRVTCLSTPGSQIIAFASDENYYGLNLLNCSYFRNFSTPISPYGIRFQLRWYKPDCCGDCEAQGRGCRLNNNNSTKEQTECFDIPKHHIGLGERLMIAGIVLGSSIAATIAIAVGWRYQLDKKEKESQVKIEKFLEDYKGFKPSRYSYADIKRITNHFKDKLGQGGYGTVFKGRLSSDVLVAVKVLNNFKGNGEEFINEVGSMGRIHHVNVTRLVGFCADGYDRALVYEYLPNESLEKFIFAAKGKDRSLSWEKLQDIAVGVAKGIEYLHQGCEQRILHFDIKPHNILLDHNFNPKISDFDLAKLCSKEQSAISMTTARGVVE
;
A
#
# COMPACT_ATOMS: atom_id res chain seq x y z
N MET A 1 10.86 -33.41 27.68
CA MET A 1 11.90 -32.59 27.02
C MET A 1 11.34 -32.00 25.71
N SER A 2 10.41 -31.02 25.76
CA SER A 2 9.76 -30.51 24.52
C SER A 2 9.44 -29.00 24.55
N MET A 3 9.14 -28.40 25.71
CA MET A 3 8.88 -26.94 25.79
C MET A 3 10.13 -26.05 25.66
N LYS A 4 11.33 -26.53 26.06
CA LYS A 4 12.56 -25.72 26.00
C LYS A 4 13.09 -25.51 24.56
N LEU A 5 12.97 -26.53 23.68
CA LEU A 5 13.37 -26.39 22.27
C LEU A 5 12.41 -25.50 21.47
N PHE A 6 11.11 -25.50 21.80
CA PHE A 6 10.14 -24.64 21.13
C PHE A 6 10.40 -23.16 21.46
N LYS A 7 10.74 -22.85 22.72
CA LYS A 7 11.09 -21.49 23.17
C LYS A 7 12.39 -20.98 22.52
N ALA A 8 13.38 -21.84 22.34
CA ALA A 8 14.67 -21.49 21.71
C ALA A 8 14.59 -21.27 20.19
N ARG A 9 13.72 -21.99 19.47
CA ARG A 9 13.46 -21.73 18.03
C ARG A 9 12.67 -20.43 17.81
N PHE A 10 11.80 -20.07 18.77
CA PHE A 10 11.00 -18.84 18.74
C PHE A 10 11.83 -17.57 18.97
N THR A 11 12.80 -17.61 19.89
CA THR A 11 13.70 -16.46 20.13
C THR A 11 14.56 -16.18 18.89
N SER A 12 15.03 -17.21 18.18
CA SER A 12 15.82 -17.08 16.94
C SER A 12 15.04 -16.38 15.81
N GLY A 13 13.76 -16.71 15.61
CA GLY A 13 12.91 -16.08 14.60
C GLY A 13 12.56 -14.62 14.90
N ALA A 14 12.27 -14.31 16.17
CA ALA A 14 12.00 -12.94 16.62
C ALA A 14 13.23 -12.04 16.48
N HIS A 15 14.42 -12.54 16.85
CA HIS A 15 15.68 -11.81 16.67
C HIS A 15 15.99 -11.50 15.21
N LYS A 16 15.67 -12.42 14.29
CA LYS A 16 15.91 -12.21 12.85
C LYS A 16 15.00 -11.12 12.29
N LEU A 17 13.71 -11.10 12.66
CA LEU A 17 12.78 -10.06 12.22
C LEU A 17 13.14 -8.68 12.77
N VAL A 18 13.40 -8.58 14.07
CA VAL A 18 13.78 -7.31 14.71
C VAL A 18 15.02 -6.74 14.04
N ARG A 19 16.00 -7.60 13.73
CA ARG A 19 17.21 -7.21 12.99
C ARG A 19 16.89 -6.72 11.58
N THR A 20 16.00 -7.38 10.84
CA THR A 20 15.59 -6.93 9.50
C THR A 20 14.84 -5.60 9.54
N MET A 21 13.97 -5.38 10.54
CA MET A 21 13.26 -4.11 10.70
C MET A 21 14.20 -2.94 11.05
N LEU A 22 15.18 -3.17 11.92
CA LEU A 22 16.18 -2.17 12.26
C LEU A 22 17.02 -1.76 11.04
N ILE A 23 17.41 -2.74 10.21
CA ILE A 23 18.17 -2.47 8.97
C ILE A 23 17.33 -1.65 7.99
N TYR A 24 16.06 -2.01 7.80
CA TYR A 24 15.15 -1.28 6.91
C TYR A 24 14.90 0.15 7.40
N SER A 25 14.65 0.33 8.69
CA SER A 25 14.46 1.66 9.29
C SER A 25 15.72 2.53 9.16
N LEU A 26 16.91 1.95 9.32
CA LEU A 26 18.18 2.65 9.15
C LEU A 26 18.39 3.07 7.69
N PHE A 27 18.05 2.21 6.73
CA PHE A 27 18.13 2.53 5.30
C PHE A 27 17.18 3.67 4.91
N CYS A 28 15.92 3.63 5.39
CA CYS A 28 14.97 4.72 5.16
C CYS A 28 15.41 6.04 5.81
N PHE A 29 16.02 5.99 7.00
CA PHE A 29 16.58 7.17 7.65
C PHE A 29 17.74 7.77 6.83
N ILE A 30 18.67 6.93 6.35
CA ILE A 30 19.78 7.38 5.50
C ILE A 30 19.24 8.01 4.20
N LEU A 31 18.23 7.42 3.56
CA LEU A 31 17.60 8.02 2.37
C LEU A 31 16.97 9.37 2.67
N ALA A 32 16.25 9.52 3.78
CA ALA A 32 15.64 10.78 4.18
C ALA A 32 16.68 11.87 4.46
N VAL A 33 17.80 11.53 5.12
CA VAL A 33 18.91 12.45 5.37
C VAL A 33 19.57 12.89 4.07
N ASN A 34 19.84 11.97 3.14
CA ASN A 34 20.43 12.32 1.84
C ASN A 34 19.51 13.24 0.99
N VAL A 35 18.18 13.08 1.10
CA VAL A 35 17.22 13.98 0.44
C VAL A 35 17.19 15.36 1.10
N ALA A 36 17.40 15.43 2.42
CA ALA A 36 17.42 16.67 3.19
C ALA A 36 18.74 17.46 3.04
N GLU A 37 19.88 16.77 2.94
CA GLU A 37 21.22 17.37 2.86
C GLU A 37 21.66 17.84 1.46
N ALA A 38 20.84 17.63 0.41
CA ALA A 38 21.15 18.16 -0.91
C ALA A 38 21.23 19.69 -0.86
N VAL A 39 22.42 20.25 -0.68
CA VAL A 39 22.68 21.69 -0.51
C VAL A 39 22.06 22.45 -1.68
N PRO A 40 21.19 23.45 -1.42
CA PRO A 40 20.74 24.32 -2.50
C PRO A 40 21.97 25.11 -2.97
N ILE A 41 22.39 24.88 -4.21
CA ILE A 41 23.28 25.82 -4.89
C ILE A 41 22.51 27.14 -4.88
N GLN A 42 23.02 28.10 -4.11
CA GLN A 42 22.46 29.43 -4.01
C GLN A 42 22.75 30.11 -5.34
N ASP A 43 21.81 29.95 -6.28
CA ASP A 43 21.90 30.60 -7.58
C ASP A 43 21.58 32.09 -7.38
N ASP A 44 22.62 32.90 -7.21
CA ASP A 44 22.49 34.36 -6.98
C ASP A 44 21.84 35.08 -8.18
N CYS A 45 21.77 34.42 -9.35
CA CYS A 45 21.17 34.94 -10.59
C CYS A 45 19.76 34.38 -10.88
N LYS A 46 18.96 34.13 -9.84
CA LYS A 46 17.54 33.74 -10.00
C LYS A 46 16.75 34.74 -10.86
N VAL A 47 15.82 34.21 -11.65
CA VAL A 47 14.85 35.00 -12.42
C VAL A 47 14.03 35.88 -11.49
N ARG A 48 13.93 37.18 -11.79
CA ARG A 48 13.20 38.18 -10.99
C ARG A 48 12.11 38.87 -11.81
N ARG A 49 11.17 39.53 -11.12
CA ARG A 49 10.09 40.35 -11.70
C ARG A 49 9.84 41.55 -10.80
N CYS A 50 9.51 42.71 -11.38
CA CYS A 50 9.05 43.85 -10.60
C CYS A 50 7.63 43.63 -10.04
N ASN A 51 6.77 42.95 -10.80
CA ASN A 51 5.43 42.53 -10.42
C ASN A 51 5.08 41.16 -11.06
N HIS A 52 4.10 40.43 -10.53
CA HIS A 52 3.64 39.15 -11.09
C HIS A 52 3.16 39.24 -12.54
N GLN A 53 2.61 40.39 -12.94
CA GLN A 53 2.13 40.66 -14.30
C GLN A 53 3.24 41.13 -15.26
N ASP A 54 4.42 41.48 -14.74
CA ASP A 54 5.55 41.95 -15.55
C ASP A 54 6.37 40.78 -16.11
N PRO A 55 7.11 41.00 -17.23
CA PRO A 55 7.92 39.97 -17.84
C PRO A 55 9.01 39.46 -16.88
N PRO A 56 9.33 38.15 -16.93
CA PRO A 56 10.45 37.60 -16.18
C PRO A 56 11.76 38.20 -16.69
N VAL A 57 12.59 38.70 -15.78
CA VAL A 57 13.93 39.23 -16.08
C VAL A 57 14.98 38.21 -15.67
N ARG A 58 15.71 37.75 -16.68
CA ARG A 58 16.89 36.89 -16.62
C ARG A 58 17.93 37.33 -17.64
N PHE A 59 19.13 36.78 -17.53
CA PHE A 59 20.25 37.03 -18.44
C PHE A 59 19.80 36.96 -19.91
N PRO A 60 20.21 37.91 -20.79
CA PRO A 60 21.24 38.93 -20.61
C PRO A 60 20.81 40.15 -19.80
N PHE A 61 19.51 40.32 -19.53
CA PHE A 61 18.99 41.44 -18.75
C PHE A 61 19.13 41.22 -17.25
N ARG A 62 19.31 42.32 -16.50
CA ARG A 62 19.30 42.29 -15.03
C ARG A 62 18.45 43.40 -14.45
N LEU A 63 17.83 43.15 -13.29
CA LEU A 63 17.17 44.17 -12.49
C LEU A 63 18.16 44.81 -11.51
N GLU A 64 18.41 46.10 -11.72
CA GLU A 64 19.20 46.94 -10.84
C GLU A 64 18.63 46.94 -9.41
N GLY A 65 19.50 46.68 -8.43
CA GLY A 65 19.13 46.60 -7.00
C GLY A 65 18.51 45.28 -6.55
N GLN A 66 18.12 44.37 -7.47
CA GLN A 66 17.56 43.05 -7.12
C GLN A 66 18.43 41.87 -7.53
N GLN A 67 19.32 42.04 -8.51
CA GLN A 67 20.26 41.03 -8.99
C GLN A 67 21.68 41.59 -8.99
N SER A 68 22.65 40.72 -8.67
CA SER A 68 24.07 41.08 -8.65
C SER A 68 24.56 41.52 -10.04
N PRO A 69 25.60 42.38 -10.14
CA PRO A 69 26.08 42.91 -11.42
C PRO A 69 26.53 41.82 -12.43
N HIS A 70 27.02 40.68 -11.94
CA HIS A 70 27.46 39.56 -12.76
C HIS A 70 26.31 38.75 -13.39
N CYS A 71 25.05 39.02 -13.01
CA CYS A 71 23.87 38.31 -13.52
C CYS A 71 23.30 38.91 -14.81
N GLY A 72 23.91 39.97 -15.35
CA GLY A 72 23.52 40.57 -16.62
C GLY A 72 24.73 40.78 -17.52
N TYR A 73 24.46 40.97 -18.81
CA TYR A 73 25.50 41.30 -19.77
C TYR A 73 26.07 42.71 -19.47
N PRO A 74 27.40 42.93 -19.54
CA PRO A 74 28.04 44.16 -19.10
C PRO A 74 27.88 45.30 -20.11
N HIS A 75 26.64 45.63 -20.48
CA HIS A 75 26.30 46.73 -21.37
C HIS A 75 25.05 47.47 -20.83
N PRO A 76 25.02 48.82 -20.81
CA PRO A 76 23.93 49.60 -20.21
C PRO A 76 22.53 49.27 -20.75
N GLY A 77 22.45 48.87 -22.02
CA GLY A 77 21.18 48.46 -22.66
C GLY A 77 20.50 47.23 -22.03
N PHE A 78 21.22 46.42 -21.24
CA PHE A 78 20.66 45.25 -20.55
C PHE A 78 20.32 45.50 -19.07
N GLN A 79 20.49 46.74 -18.59
CA GLN A 79 20.19 47.11 -17.22
C GLN A 79 18.77 47.64 -17.09
N LEU A 80 17.88 46.83 -16.53
CA LEU A 80 16.49 47.18 -16.24
C LEU A 80 16.33 47.64 -14.79
N SER A 81 15.30 48.42 -14.51
CA SER A 81 14.95 48.89 -13.16
C SER A 81 13.44 48.79 -12.95
N CYS A 82 13.00 48.75 -11.68
CA CYS A 82 11.58 48.83 -11.36
C CYS A 82 11.16 50.29 -11.13
N SER A 83 10.01 50.68 -11.69
CA SER A 83 9.38 51.97 -11.36
C SER A 83 8.81 51.95 -9.94
N GLU A 84 8.42 53.12 -9.43
CA GLU A 84 7.64 53.27 -8.20
C GLU A 84 6.34 52.45 -8.24
N ASN A 85 5.72 52.32 -9.42
CA ASN A 85 4.54 51.50 -9.66
C ASN A 85 4.85 50.02 -9.88
N LYS A 86 6.06 49.57 -9.55
CA LYS A 86 6.54 48.19 -9.72
C LYS A 86 6.48 47.69 -11.16
N GLN A 87 6.65 48.57 -12.14
CA GLN A 87 6.73 48.21 -13.57
C GLN A 87 8.19 48.10 -14.02
N THR A 88 8.52 47.07 -14.78
CA THR A 88 9.85 46.93 -15.41
C THR A 88 10.08 48.04 -16.44
N LEU A 89 11.18 48.78 -16.31
CA LEU A 89 11.55 49.87 -17.23
C LEU A 89 13.04 49.91 -17.53
N LEU A 90 13.35 50.32 -18.76
CA LEU A 90 14.71 50.65 -19.20
C LEU A 90 14.91 52.16 -19.09
N LYS A 91 15.93 52.58 -18.33
CA LYS A 91 16.32 53.99 -18.21
C LYS A 91 17.37 54.30 -19.26
N ILE A 92 17.03 55.15 -20.22
CA ILE A 92 18.01 55.70 -21.15
C ILE A 92 18.57 57.00 -20.55
N PRO A 93 19.89 57.26 -20.60
CA PRO A 93 20.47 58.50 -20.12
C PRO A 93 19.78 59.73 -20.74
N ARG A 94 19.46 60.74 -19.91
CA ARG A 94 18.77 61.99 -20.30
C ARG A 94 17.31 61.84 -20.76
N SER A 95 16.51 61.17 -19.92
CA SER A 95 15.06 61.42 -19.70
C SER A 95 14.05 60.44 -20.32
N LEU A 96 14.44 59.55 -21.23
CA LEU A 96 13.49 58.57 -21.78
C LEU A 96 13.34 57.35 -20.85
N LYS A 97 12.12 57.14 -20.34
CA LYS A 97 11.73 55.97 -19.56
C LYS A 97 10.90 55.04 -20.46
N LEU A 98 11.45 53.88 -20.79
CA LEU A 98 10.76 52.89 -21.61
C LEU A 98 10.19 51.79 -20.73
N LEU A 99 8.86 51.61 -20.72
CA LEU A 99 8.23 50.50 -19.99
C LEU A 99 8.36 49.21 -20.80
N VAL A 100 8.86 48.16 -20.17
CA VAL A 100 9.02 46.84 -20.81
C VAL A 100 7.72 46.07 -20.65
N LYS A 101 7.11 45.66 -21.77
CA LYS A 101 5.88 44.85 -21.75
C LYS A 101 6.14 43.36 -21.91
N HIS A 102 7.11 43.01 -22.75
CA HIS A 102 7.43 41.63 -23.05
C HIS A 102 8.93 41.52 -23.40
N ILE A 103 9.54 40.40 -23.02
CA ILE A 103 10.90 40.04 -23.40
C ILE A 103 10.82 38.63 -23.98
N ASP A 104 11.13 38.51 -25.26
CA ASP A 104 11.22 37.27 -25.99
C ASP A 104 12.68 36.85 -26.08
N TYR A 105 13.07 35.92 -25.21
CA TYR A 105 14.45 35.43 -25.12
C TYR A 105 14.83 34.52 -26.30
N GLU A 106 13.87 33.80 -26.86
CA GLU A 106 14.08 32.90 -28.00
C GLU A 106 14.28 33.71 -29.29
N ALA A 107 13.41 34.70 -29.54
CA ALA A 107 13.52 35.58 -30.72
C ALA A 107 14.52 36.74 -30.53
N GLN A 108 15.09 36.89 -29.33
CA GLN A 108 15.95 37.99 -28.90
C GLN A 108 15.32 39.39 -29.10
N ARG A 109 14.05 39.56 -28.71
CA ARG A 109 13.27 40.81 -28.89
C ARG A 109 12.71 41.34 -27.59
N ILE A 110 12.73 42.66 -27.42
CA ILE A 110 12.18 43.36 -26.26
C ILE A 110 11.15 44.39 -26.71
N ASP A 111 9.96 44.33 -26.10
CA ASP A 111 8.83 45.18 -26.40
C ASP A 111 8.76 46.34 -25.42
N PHE A 112 8.80 47.55 -25.96
CA PHE A 112 8.68 48.77 -25.18
C PHE A 112 7.35 49.48 -25.40
N TYR A 113 6.90 50.15 -24.35
CA TYR A 113 5.78 51.07 -24.34
C TYR A 113 6.22 52.40 -23.74
N VAL A 114 5.87 53.51 -24.40
CA VAL A 114 6.21 54.85 -23.93
C VAL A 114 5.00 55.50 -23.27
N PRO A 115 5.03 55.75 -21.94
CA PRO A 115 3.96 56.49 -21.28
C PRO A 115 4.11 57.98 -21.57
N GLY A 116 3.29 58.52 -22.47
CA GLY A 116 3.29 59.95 -22.77
C GLY A 116 2.54 60.29 -24.05
N ARG A 117 2.16 61.56 -24.21
CA ARG A 117 1.47 62.04 -25.42
C ARG A 117 2.44 62.59 -26.50
N CYS A 118 3.73 62.73 -26.20
CA CYS A 118 4.72 63.30 -27.12
C CYS A 118 6.08 62.57 -27.09
N LEU A 119 6.22 61.52 -27.89
CA LEU A 119 7.50 60.83 -28.08
C LEU A 119 8.53 61.73 -28.79
N TRP A 120 8.07 62.59 -29.70
CA TRP A 120 8.90 63.55 -30.43
C TRP A 120 9.79 64.42 -29.54
N GLN A 121 9.24 65.02 -28.49
CA GLN A 121 10.02 65.87 -27.57
C GLN A 121 11.08 65.06 -26.83
N GLN A 122 10.75 63.84 -26.43
CA GLN A 122 11.69 62.98 -25.69
C GLN A 122 12.83 62.47 -26.58
N LEU A 123 12.55 62.20 -27.86
CA LEU A 123 13.57 61.74 -28.79
C LEU A 123 14.51 62.87 -29.27
N LEU A 124 14.02 64.12 -29.38
CA LEU A 124 14.81 65.27 -29.85
C LEU A 124 16.03 65.58 -28.97
N ASP A 125 15.98 65.16 -27.70
CA ASP A 125 17.03 65.35 -26.70
C ASP A 125 17.90 64.09 -26.50
N LEU A 126 17.64 63.02 -27.25
CA LEU A 126 18.42 61.77 -27.15
C LEU A 126 19.74 61.86 -27.90
N ASN A 127 20.76 61.27 -27.29
CA ASN A 127 21.99 60.95 -27.98
C ASN A 127 21.87 59.56 -28.62
N LEU A 128 21.93 59.49 -29.96
CA LEU A 128 21.77 58.25 -30.73
C LEU A 128 22.81 57.18 -30.38
N SER A 129 24.05 57.59 -30.06
CA SER A 129 25.10 56.66 -29.63
C SER A 129 24.85 56.06 -28.25
N ALA A 130 23.93 56.63 -27.46
CA ALA A 130 23.51 56.09 -26.17
C ALA A 130 22.24 55.21 -26.26
N PHE A 131 21.67 55.03 -27.46
CA PHE A 131 20.47 54.21 -27.64
C PHE A 131 20.82 52.72 -27.59
N PRO A 132 20.07 51.90 -26.83
CA PRO A 132 20.34 50.47 -26.73
C PRO A 132 20.30 49.79 -28.10
N PHE A 133 21.31 48.97 -28.41
CA PHE A 133 21.37 48.10 -29.60
C PHE A 133 21.52 48.84 -30.95
N ALA A 134 21.93 50.12 -30.96
CA ALA A 134 22.03 50.94 -32.17
C ALA A 134 23.21 50.56 -33.09
N GLU A 135 24.36 50.12 -32.56
CA GLU A 135 25.56 49.78 -33.35
C GLU A 135 25.55 48.37 -33.96
N GLU A 136 24.63 47.49 -33.57
CA GLU A 136 24.71 46.04 -33.86
C GLU A 136 23.76 45.53 -34.97
N GLN A 137 23.07 46.41 -35.70
CA GLN A 137 22.13 46.04 -36.77
C GLN A 137 22.88 45.80 -38.10
N PRO A 138 22.95 44.56 -38.65
CA PRO A 138 23.53 44.34 -39.96
C PRO A 138 22.53 44.79 -41.04
N GLY A 139 22.90 45.78 -41.84
CA GLY A 139 22.13 46.19 -43.02
C GLY A 139 20.92 47.08 -42.71
N PHE A 140 21.19 48.36 -42.43
CA PHE A 140 20.20 49.46 -42.44
C PHE A 140 19.60 49.75 -43.84
N SER A 141 19.81 48.86 -44.80
CA SER A 141 19.33 48.97 -46.18
C SER A 141 18.61 47.68 -46.56
N GLY A 142 17.28 47.71 -46.46
CA GLY A 142 16.40 46.83 -47.23
C GLY A 142 15.87 45.60 -46.51
N LEU A 143 14.80 45.77 -45.71
CA LEU A 143 13.76 44.75 -45.57
C LEU A 143 12.41 45.44 -45.32
N LYS A 144 11.59 45.56 -46.36
CA LYS A 144 10.18 45.97 -46.24
C LYS A 144 9.38 44.75 -45.77
N ASP A 145 9.25 44.58 -44.46
CA ASP A 145 8.24 43.71 -43.89
C ASP A 145 7.36 44.53 -42.95
N TYR A 146 6.03 44.45 -43.12
CA TYR A 146 5.05 45.45 -42.64
C TYR A 146 4.86 45.47 -41.11
N ARG A 147 5.75 44.82 -40.34
CA ARG A 147 5.78 44.85 -38.87
C ARG A 147 7.18 44.95 -38.25
N SER A 148 8.24 45.03 -39.04
CA SER A 148 9.60 45.28 -38.55
C SER A 148 10.15 46.52 -39.23
N GLN A 149 10.26 47.64 -38.50
CA GLN A 149 10.97 48.82 -38.97
C GLN A 149 12.47 48.64 -38.69
N PRO A 150 13.33 48.62 -39.72
CA PRO A 150 14.66 49.18 -39.56
C PRO A 150 15.00 50.13 -40.71
N ALA A 151 15.28 51.38 -40.34
CA ALA A 151 16.16 52.33 -41.02
C ALA A 151 16.06 53.63 -40.21
N GLU A 152 17.19 54.29 -39.99
CA GLU A 152 17.24 55.62 -39.37
C GLU A 152 16.26 56.48 -40.12
N SER A 153 15.20 56.87 -39.44
CA SER A 153 14.22 57.74 -40.06
C SER A 153 14.75 59.15 -39.85
N ASN A 154 15.39 59.65 -40.89
CA ASN A 154 15.81 61.04 -40.94
C ASN A 154 14.58 61.88 -41.24
N TYR A 155 14.31 62.84 -40.35
CA TYR A 155 13.24 63.80 -40.50
C TYR A 155 13.81 65.21 -40.60
N THR A 156 13.29 65.98 -41.54
CA THR A 156 13.47 67.43 -41.57
C THR A 156 12.22 68.07 -41.00
N LEU A 157 12.39 68.82 -39.90
CA LEU A 157 11.31 69.55 -39.26
C LEU A 157 11.26 70.98 -39.81
N PHE A 158 10.05 71.43 -40.13
CA PHE A 158 9.74 72.79 -40.54
C PHE A 158 8.71 73.41 -39.60
N GLU A 159 8.87 74.70 -39.37
CA GLU A 159 7.94 75.52 -38.60
C GLU A 159 7.11 76.36 -39.56
N CYS A 160 5.78 76.21 -39.54
CA CYS A 160 4.87 76.81 -40.51
C CYS A 160 3.77 77.64 -39.84
N LEU A 161 3.38 78.75 -40.48
CA LEU A 161 2.30 79.62 -39.99
C LEU A 161 0.91 79.00 -40.24
N SER A 162 0.03 79.10 -39.23
CA SER A 162 -1.20 78.31 -39.04
C SER A 162 -2.36 78.48 -40.06
N GLN A 163 -2.15 79.01 -41.27
CA GLN A 163 -3.24 79.36 -42.19
C GLN A 163 -3.76 78.20 -43.06
N GLU A 164 -2.98 77.15 -43.35
CA GLU A 164 -3.43 76.03 -44.19
C GLU A 164 -3.62 74.72 -43.39
N LYS A 165 -4.85 74.46 -42.92
CA LYS A 165 -5.16 73.28 -42.08
C LYS A 165 -5.30 71.95 -42.84
N ALA A 166 -5.48 71.97 -44.17
CA ALA A 166 -5.90 70.77 -44.91
C ALA A 166 -4.73 69.91 -45.44
N LEU A 167 -3.63 70.51 -45.93
CA LEU A 167 -2.55 69.77 -46.58
C LEU A 167 -1.62 69.02 -45.60
N TYR A 168 -1.45 69.52 -44.38
CA TYR A 168 -0.38 69.06 -43.48
C TYR A 168 -0.81 68.14 -42.34
N LYS A 169 -2.09 67.75 -42.29
CA LYS A 169 -2.66 67.02 -41.13
C LYS A 169 -1.93 65.72 -40.80
N ARG A 170 -1.36 65.04 -41.82
CA ARG A 170 -0.64 63.77 -41.66
C ARG A 170 0.78 63.92 -41.11
N TYR A 171 1.43 65.06 -41.38
CA TYR A 171 2.84 65.32 -41.07
C TYR A 171 3.02 66.24 -39.85
N ARG A 172 1.90 66.69 -39.27
CA ARG A 172 1.89 67.61 -38.13
C ARG A 172 2.32 66.91 -36.85
N VAL A 173 3.37 67.44 -36.23
CA VAL A 173 3.81 67.04 -34.89
C VAL A 173 3.03 67.86 -33.86
N THR A 174 1.88 67.34 -33.46
CA THR A 174 0.91 68.06 -32.61
C THR A 174 1.49 68.53 -31.29
N CYS A 175 2.41 67.78 -30.71
CA CYS A 175 2.96 68.06 -29.39
C CYS A 175 4.15 69.03 -29.37
N LEU A 176 4.76 69.30 -30.52
CA LEU A 176 5.76 70.37 -30.67
C LEU A 176 5.14 71.67 -31.23
N SER A 177 3.90 71.61 -31.71
CA SER A 177 3.19 72.76 -32.26
C SER A 177 2.56 73.63 -31.16
N THR A 178 2.63 74.95 -31.30
CA THR A 178 2.01 75.93 -30.37
C THR A 178 0.87 76.69 -31.05
N PRO A 179 0.00 77.40 -30.30
CA PRO A 179 -1.02 78.24 -30.92
C PRO A 179 -0.38 79.34 -31.77
N GLY A 180 -0.52 79.27 -33.10
CA GLY A 180 0.06 80.23 -34.07
C GLY A 180 1.17 79.64 -34.95
N SER A 181 1.84 78.56 -34.51
CA SER A 181 2.93 77.91 -35.21
C SER A 181 2.78 76.38 -35.23
N GLN A 182 2.90 75.77 -36.40
CA GLN A 182 2.78 74.32 -36.56
C GLN A 182 4.10 73.70 -36.98
N ILE A 183 4.55 72.69 -36.23
CA ILE A 183 5.73 71.91 -36.57
C ILE A 183 5.32 70.73 -37.44
N ILE A 184 5.97 70.61 -38.61
CA ILE A 184 5.74 69.58 -39.61
C ILE A 184 7.04 68.78 -39.76
N ALA A 185 6.96 67.46 -39.75
CA ALA A 185 8.11 66.59 -39.93
C ALA A 185 7.97 65.77 -41.22
N PHE A 186 8.95 65.93 -42.12
CA PHE A 186 9.05 65.16 -43.36
C PHE A 186 10.16 64.13 -43.25
N ALA A 187 9.85 62.87 -43.52
CA ALA A 187 10.87 61.83 -43.65
C ALA A 187 11.69 62.05 -44.94
N SER A 188 13.02 61.88 -44.87
CA SER A 188 13.95 62.17 -45.97
C SER A 188 13.85 61.21 -47.16
N ASP A 189 13.14 60.09 -47.02
CA ASP A 189 12.97 59.04 -48.02
C ASP A 189 11.64 59.13 -48.80
N GLU A 190 10.73 60.04 -48.43
CA GLU A 190 9.48 60.30 -49.14
C GLU A 190 9.68 61.42 -50.19
N ASN A 191 9.19 61.20 -51.42
CA ASN A 191 9.29 62.16 -52.52
C ASN A 191 8.04 63.06 -52.54
N TYR A 192 8.17 64.33 -52.12
CA TYR A 192 7.05 65.24 -51.91
C TYR A 192 6.82 66.19 -53.10
N TYR A 193 6.31 65.66 -54.22
CA TYR A 193 5.85 66.51 -55.33
C TYR A 193 4.49 67.15 -54.97
N GLY A 194 4.46 68.46 -54.73
CA GLY A 194 3.21 69.25 -54.62
C GLY A 194 2.92 69.92 -53.27
N LEU A 195 3.84 69.89 -52.31
CA LEU A 195 3.69 70.61 -51.03
C LEU A 195 4.32 72.02 -51.13
N ASN A 196 3.51 73.06 -50.93
CA ASN A 196 3.95 74.45 -51.07
C ASN A 196 4.46 75.00 -49.72
N LEU A 197 5.77 74.90 -49.48
CA LEU A 197 6.42 75.30 -48.21
C LEU A 197 6.70 76.81 -48.08
N LEU A 198 6.05 77.67 -48.86
CA LEU A 198 6.34 79.12 -48.90
C LEU A 198 6.21 79.85 -47.54
N ASN A 199 5.36 79.33 -46.63
CA ASN A 199 5.11 79.91 -45.31
C ASN A 199 5.78 79.12 -44.16
N CYS A 200 6.80 78.32 -44.49
CA CYS A 200 7.52 77.45 -43.56
C CYS A 200 9.00 77.80 -43.48
N SER A 201 9.56 77.88 -42.27
CA SER A 201 10.99 78.01 -42.02
C SER A 201 11.58 76.67 -41.57
N TYR A 202 12.82 76.39 -41.99
CA TYR A 202 13.58 75.25 -41.47
C TYR A 202 13.72 75.35 -39.95
N PHE A 203 13.38 74.29 -39.22
CA PHE A 203 13.51 74.22 -37.77
C PHE A 203 14.76 73.44 -37.37
N ARG A 204 14.81 72.13 -37.68
CA ARG A 204 15.99 71.27 -37.47
C ARG A 204 15.87 69.94 -38.21
N ASN A 205 17.01 69.32 -38.50
CA ASN A 205 17.08 67.90 -38.82
C ASN A 205 17.07 67.06 -37.53
N PHE A 206 16.50 65.87 -37.64
CA PHE A 206 16.31 64.95 -36.53
C PHE A 206 16.39 63.50 -37.04
N SER A 207 17.24 62.69 -36.43
CA SER A 207 17.41 61.27 -36.76
C SER A 207 16.99 60.45 -35.56
N THR A 208 16.29 59.33 -35.78
CA THR A 208 15.80 58.46 -34.72
C THR A 208 15.85 56.99 -35.16
N PRO A 209 16.21 56.05 -34.24
CA PRO A 209 16.22 54.63 -34.53
C PRO A 209 14.81 54.00 -34.48
N ILE A 210 13.83 54.74 -33.95
CA ILE A 210 12.44 54.29 -33.81
C ILE A 210 11.47 55.31 -34.39
N SER A 211 10.31 54.85 -34.86
CA SER A 211 9.28 55.77 -35.35
C SER A 211 8.74 56.65 -34.21
N PRO A 212 8.78 57.99 -34.37
CA PRO A 212 8.33 58.94 -33.35
C PRO A 212 6.79 59.03 -33.26
N TYR A 213 6.06 58.37 -34.17
CA TYR A 213 4.59 58.32 -34.19
C TYR A 213 4.00 57.10 -33.45
N GLY A 214 4.82 56.11 -33.11
CA GLY A 214 4.39 54.92 -32.39
C GLY A 214 4.45 55.09 -30.87
N ILE A 215 3.53 54.46 -30.15
CA ILE A 215 3.57 54.33 -28.67
C ILE A 215 4.13 52.99 -28.20
N ARG A 216 4.28 52.03 -29.12
CA ARG A 216 4.85 50.71 -28.90
C ARG A 216 5.81 50.38 -30.04
N PHE A 217 6.97 49.85 -29.69
CA PHE A 217 7.98 49.40 -30.65
C PHE A 217 8.74 48.21 -30.05
N GLN A 218 9.43 47.48 -30.91
CA GLN A 218 10.23 46.32 -30.53
C GLN A 218 11.67 46.58 -30.93
N LEU A 219 12.61 46.23 -30.05
CA LEU A 219 14.03 46.22 -30.38
C LEU A 219 14.55 44.77 -30.36
N ARG A 220 15.49 44.48 -31.26
CA ARG A 220 16.21 43.21 -31.28
C ARG A 220 17.62 43.44 -30.73
N TRP A 221 18.08 42.54 -29.87
CA TRP A 221 19.49 42.47 -29.50
C TRP A 221 20.15 41.31 -30.23
N TYR A 222 21.43 41.45 -30.56
CA TYR A 222 22.22 40.39 -31.21
C TYR A 222 23.15 39.76 -30.20
N LYS A 223 23.94 40.57 -29.49
CA LYS A 223 24.78 40.06 -28.40
C LYS A 223 24.02 39.91 -27.08
N PRO A 224 24.39 38.93 -26.23
CA PRO A 224 25.23 37.79 -26.56
C PRO A 224 24.50 36.79 -27.49
N ASP A 225 25.17 36.40 -28.57
CA ASP A 225 24.57 35.61 -29.67
C ASP A 225 24.07 34.23 -29.20
N CYS A 226 24.79 33.60 -28.27
CA CYS A 226 24.52 32.24 -27.80
C CYS A 226 23.17 32.08 -27.09
N CYS A 227 22.60 33.16 -26.51
CA CYS A 227 21.41 33.02 -25.68
C CYS A 227 20.14 32.66 -26.46
N GLY A 228 20.01 33.09 -27.72
CA GLY A 228 18.88 32.69 -28.56
C GLY A 228 18.87 31.19 -28.81
N ASP A 229 20.03 30.62 -29.15
CA ASP A 229 20.20 29.18 -29.39
C ASP A 229 20.00 28.35 -28.12
N CYS A 230 20.50 28.81 -26.96
CA CYS A 230 20.26 28.13 -25.68
C CYS A 230 18.76 28.05 -25.37
N GLU A 231 18.04 29.16 -25.54
CA GLU A 231 16.62 29.26 -25.22
C GLU A 231 15.75 28.44 -26.19
N ALA A 232 16.11 28.39 -27.49
CA ALA A 232 15.47 27.51 -28.47
C ALA A 232 15.64 26.01 -28.12
N GLN A 233 16.70 25.65 -27.39
CA GLN A 233 16.94 24.30 -26.86
C GLN A 233 16.28 24.06 -25.48
N GLY A 234 15.58 25.07 -24.92
CA GLY A 234 14.98 25.00 -23.58
C GLY A 234 16.00 25.08 -22.44
N ARG A 235 17.20 25.63 -22.71
CA ARG A 235 18.31 25.82 -21.76
C ARG A 235 18.46 27.32 -21.42
N GLY A 236 19.11 27.61 -20.30
CA GLY A 236 19.40 28.97 -19.84
C GLY A 236 20.76 29.44 -20.33
N CYS A 237 21.00 30.74 -20.29
CA CYS A 237 22.24 31.36 -20.74
C CYS A 237 22.89 32.17 -19.60
N ARG A 238 24.23 32.12 -19.46
CA ARG A 238 24.97 32.92 -18.45
C ARG A 238 26.38 33.29 -18.94
N LEU A 239 27.03 34.23 -18.25
CA LEU A 239 28.45 34.55 -18.48
C LEU A 239 29.34 33.39 -18.05
N ASN A 240 30.31 33.05 -18.88
CA ASN A 240 31.34 32.07 -18.58
C ASN A 240 32.44 32.72 -17.72
N ASN A 241 32.69 32.15 -16.54
CA ASN A 241 33.71 32.65 -15.61
C ASN A 241 35.13 32.10 -15.88
N ASN A 242 35.30 31.16 -16.82
CA ASN A 242 36.54 30.38 -16.96
C ASN A 242 37.60 30.96 -17.91
N ASN A 243 37.33 32.07 -18.61
CA ASN A 243 38.30 32.68 -19.54
C ASN A 243 38.42 34.20 -19.33
N SER A 244 39.66 34.71 -19.43
CA SER A 244 40.04 36.11 -19.19
C SER A 244 39.45 37.15 -20.17
N THR A 245 38.55 36.76 -21.06
CA THR A 245 37.77 37.65 -21.94
C THR A 245 36.32 37.70 -21.45
N LYS A 246 35.90 38.86 -20.91
CA LYS A 246 34.61 39.12 -20.22
C LYS A 246 33.33 38.97 -21.09
N GLU A 247 33.39 38.31 -22.24
CA GLU A 247 32.32 38.31 -23.24
C GLU A 247 31.86 36.91 -23.67
N GLN A 248 32.47 35.83 -23.17
CA GLN A 248 32.02 34.47 -23.50
C GLN A 248 30.81 34.07 -22.65
N THR A 249 29.76 33.54 -23.30
CA THR A 249 28.56 33.01 -22.67
C THR A 249 28.47 31.50 -22.82
N GLU A 250 27.81 30.82 -21.88
CA GLU A 250 27.56 29.38 -21.92
C GLU A 250 26.08 29.03 -21.70
N CYS A 251 25.62 27.94 -22.33
CA CYS A 251 24.31 27.36 -22.03
C CYS A 251 24.38 26.46 -20.79
N PHE A 252 23.43 26.60 -19.89
CA PHE A 252 23.26 25.72 -18.75
C PHE A 252 21.85 25.12 -18.74
N ASP A 253 21.73 23.89 -18.25
CA ASP A 253 20.42 23.28 -18.10
C ASP A 253 19.67 23.96 -16.96
N ILE A 254 18.54 24.61 -17.29
CA ILE A 254 17.63 25.12 -16.28
C ILE A 254 17.05 23.89 -15.58
N PRO A 255 17.32 23.65 -14.29
CA PRO A 255 16.77 22.50 -13.59
C PRO A 255 15.24 22.62 -13.63
N LYS A 256 14.57 21.68 -14.32
CA LYS A 256 13.11 21.70 -14.51
C LYS A 256 12.32 21.62 -13.19
N HIS A 257 12.97 21.31 -12.08
CA HIS A 257 12.42 21.39 -10.73
C HIS A 257 13.50 21.78 -9.71
N HIS A 258 13.50 23.03 -9.26
CA HIS A 258 13.91 23.30 -7.88
C HIS A 258 12.78 22.82 -6.98
N ILE A 259 12.84 21.56 -6.54
CA ILE A 259 12.00 21.08 -5.44
C ILE A 259 12.33 21.97 -4.24
N GLY A 260 11.41 22.85 -3.89
CA GLY A 260 11.59 23.82 -2.81
C GLY A 260 11.87 23.11 -1.48
N LEU A 261 12.51 23.79 -0.53
CA LEU A 261 12.79 23.23 0.80
C LEU A 261 11.54 22.61 1.44
N GLY A 262 10.36 23.22 1.23
CA GLY A 262 9.07 22.68 1.68
C GLY A 262 8.66 21.37 1.02
N GLU A 263 8.85 21.21 -0.29
CA GLU A 263 8.53 19.94 -1.00
C GLU A 263 9.52 18.83 -0.63
N ARG A 264 10.80 19.14 -0.39
CA ARG A 264 11.79 18.15 0.08
C ARG A 264 11.46 17.64 1.49
N LEU A 265 11.07 18.54 2.39
CA LEU A 265 10.61 18.17 3.73
C LEU A 265 9.31 17.37 3.67
N MET A 266 8.40 17.70 2.75
CA MET A 266 7.17 16.92 2.55
C MET A 266 7.49 15.49 2.06
N ILE A 267 8.36 15.34 1.06
CA ILE A 267 8.77 14.02 0.54
C ILE A 267 9.47 13.21 1.62
N ALA A 268 10.42 13.81 2.36
CA ALA A 268 11.10 13.14 3.47
C ALA A 268 10.11 12.70 4.57
N GLY A 269 9.13 13.55 4.89
CA GLY A 269 8.06 13.22 5.84
C GLY A 269 7.18 12.06 5.38
N ILE A 270 6.79 12.02 4.10
CA ILE A 270 5.98 10.92 3.52
C ILE A 270 6.75 9.60 3.56
N VAL A 271 8.04 9.62 3.20
CA VAL A 271 8.90 8.41 3.23
C VAL A 271 9.05 7.90 4.66
N LEU A 272 9.33 8.77 5.64
CA LEU A 272 9.45 8.35 7.03
C LEU A 272 8.13 7.83 7.60
N GLY A 273 7.01 8.52 7.33
CA GLY A 273 5.69 8.12 7.81
C GLY A 273 5.24 6.76 7.25
N SER A 274 5.42 6.54 5.95
CA SER A 274 5.09 5.27 5.30
C SER A 274 5.93 4.10 5.80
N SER A 275 7.22 4.30 6.05
CA SER A 275 8.10 3.27 6.63
C SER A 275 7.69 2.89 8.06
N ILE A 276 7.31 3.86 8.90
CA ILE A 276 6.82 3.58 10.26
C ILE A 276 5.51 2.78 10.21
N ALA A 277 4.56 3.17 9.36
CA ALA A 277 3.29 2.46 9.21
C ALA A 277 3.50 0.99 8.75
N ALA A 278 4.41 0.76 7.80
CA ALA A 278 4.72 -0.58 7.31
C ALA A 278 5.33 -1.48 8.40
N THR A 279 6.25 -0.94 9.22
CA THR A 279 6.86 -1.70 10.32
C THR A 279 5.83 -2.09 11.39
N ILE A 280 4.92 -1.18 11.74
CA ILE A 280 3.81 -1.47 12.67
C ILE A 280 2.90 -2.57 12.10
N ALA A 281 2.50 -2.46 10.83
CA ALA A 281 1.63 -3.46 10.20
C ALA A 281 2.26 -4.86 10.18
N ILE A 282 3.55 -4.97 9.85
CA ILE A 282 4.26 -6.25 9.87
C ILE A 282 4.37 -6.79 11.31
N ALA A 283 4.64 -5.95 12.31
CA ALA A 283 4.71 -6.37 13.70
C ALA A 283 3.37 -6.88 14.23
N VAL A 284 2.26 -6.20 13.89
CA VAL A 284 0.89 -6.63 14.21
C VAL A 284 0.54 -7.94 13.50
N GLY A 285 0.86 -8.06 12.21
CA GLY A 285 0.65 -9.30 11.45
C GLY A 285 1.43 -10.49 12.02
N TRP A 286 2.66 -10.27 12.48
CA TRP A 286 3.46 -11.29 13.16
C TRP A 286 2.89 -11.68 14.52
N ARG A 287 2.47 -10.70 15.35
CA ARG A 287 1.75 -10.97 16.62
C ARG A 287 0.50 -11.83 16.38
N TYR A 288 -0.30 -11.48 15.36
CA TYR A 288 -1.50 -12.23 15.01
C TYR A 288 -1.19 -13.66 14.57
N GLN A 289 -0.15 -13.86 13.75
CA GLN A 289 0.28 -15.20 13.33
C GLN A 289 0.79 -16.06 14.50
N LEU A 290 1.46 -15.45 15.47
CA LEU A 290 1.92 -16.14 16.68
C LEU A 290 0.73 -16.57 17.56
N ASP A 291 -0.22 -15.67 17.81
CA ASP A 291 -1.44 -15.96 18.55
C ASP A 291 -2.29 -17.05 17.87
N LYS A 292 -2.41 -16.99 16.53
CA LYS A 292 -3.09 -18.03 15.75
C LYS A 292 -2.44 -19.40 15.93
N LYS A 293 -1.10 -19.49 15.82
CA LYS A 293 -0.36 -20.76 16.02
C LYS A 293 -0.49 -21.29 17.45
N GLU A 294 -0.51 -20.41 18.44
CA GLU A 294 -0.70 -20.79 19.84
C GLU A 294 -2.11 -21.37 20.06
N LYS A 295 -3.15 -20.70 19.55
CA LYS A 295 -4.54 -21.19 19.57
C LYS A 295 -4.69 -22.55 18.86
N GLU A 296 -4.12 -22.71 17.67
CA GLU A 296 -4.12 -23.99 16.96
C GLU A 296 -3.42 -25.11 17.76
N SER A 297 -2.35 -24.78 18.49
CA SER A 297 -1.66 -25.74 19.35
C SER A 297 -2.47 -26.14 20.58
N GLN A 298 -3.18 -25.19 21.20
CA GLN A 298 -4.07 -25.48 22.32
C GLN A 298 -5.23 -26.37 21.90
N VAL A 299 -5.88 -26.08 20.76
CA VAL A 299 -6.96 -26.92 20.22
C VAL A 299 -6.48 -28.35 19.94
N LYS A 300 -5.25 -28.53 19.43
CA LYS A 300 -4.66 -29.87 19.24
C LYS A 300 -4.42 -30.61 20.56
N ILE A 301 -3.96 -29.91 21.59
CA ILE A 301 -3.75 -30.49 22.92
C ILE A 301 -5.08 -30.86 23.57
N GLU A 302 -6.09 -29.99 23.51
CA GLU A 302 -7.43 -30.26 24.02
C GLU A 302 -8.05 -31.48 23.33
N LYS A 303 -8.00 -31.53 21.99
CA LYS A 303 -8.47 -32.69 21.23
C LYS A 303 -7.74 -33.98 21.63
N PHE A 304 -6.42 -33.93 21.79
CA PHE A 304 -5.65 -35.07 22.28
C PHE A 304 -6.05 -35.50 23.70
N LEU A 305 -6.33 -34.54 24.60
CA LEU A 305 -6.79 -34.83 25.96
C LEU A 305 -8.22 -35.39 26.00
N GLU A 306 -9.10 -34.95 25.11
CA GLU A 306 -10.43 -35.54 24.90
C GLU A 306 -10.32 -36.98 24.39
N ASP A 307 -9.49 -37.22 23.38
CA ASP A 307 -9.21 -38.57 22.88
C ASP A 307 -8.63 -39.45 24.01
N TYR A 308 -7.68 -38.92 24.79
CA TYR A 308 -7.07 -39.60 25.95
C TYR A 308 -8.08 -39.93 27.06
N LYS A 309 -9.02 -39.03 27.36
CA LYS A 309 -10.16 -39.31 28.25
C LYS A 309 -11.07 -40.39 27.69
N GLY A 310 -11.19 -40.50 26.36
CA GLY A 310 -11.89 -41.59 25.70
C GLY A 310 -11.24 -42.97 25.92
N PHE A 311 -9.91 -43.05 26.11
CA PHE A 311 -9.21 -44.34 26.17
C PHE A 311 -9.35 -45.08 27.52
N LYS A 312 -9.81 -44.45 28.61
CA LYS A 312 -9.98 -45.09 29.92
C LYS A 312 -11.43 -45.03 30.40
N PRO A 313 -12.01 -46.15 30.88
CA PRO A 313 -13.32 -46.13 31.52
C PRO A 313 -13.34 -45.16 32.71
N SER A 314 -14.36 -44.32 32.79
CA SER A 314 -14.54 -43.39 33.91
C SER A 314 -15.06 -44.12 35.15
N ARG A 315 -14.57 -43.75 36.35
CA ARG A 315 -15.11 -44.26 37.61
C ARG A 315 -16.30 -43.40 38.04
N TYR A 316 -17.46 -44.03 38.23
CA TYR A 316 -18.69 -43.43 38.70
C TYR A 316 -18.99 -43.86 40.14
N SER A 317 -19.64 -42.99 40.92
CA SER A 317 -20.21 -43.37 42.21
C SER A 317 -21.54 -44.11 42.04
N TYR A 318 -22.00 -44.82 43.06
CA TYR A 318 -23.32 -45.46 43.02
C TYR A 318 -24.46 -44.44 42.87
N ALA A 319 -24.30 -43.24 43.44
CA ALA A 319 -25.24 -42.14 43.25
C ALA A 319 -25.30 -41.69 41.78
N ASP A 320 -24.16 -41.65 41.09
CA ASP A 320 -24.11 -41.37 39.66
C ASP A 320 -24.81 -42.47 38.86
N ILE A 321 -24.58 -43.75 39.18
CA ILE A 321 -25.26 -44.88 38.53
C ILE A 321 -26.78 -44.78 38.68
N LYS A 322 -27.26 -44.47 39.89
CA LYS A 322 -28.68 -44.28 40.16
C LYS A 322 -29.26 -43.10 39.35
N ARG A 323 -28.50 -42.01 39.18
CA ARG A 323 -28.90 -40.87 38.35
C ARG A 323 -28.93 -41.22 36.86
N ILE A 324 -27.86 -41.85 36.35
CA ILE A 324 -27.70 -42.24 34.93
C ILE A 324 -28.83 -43.15 34.48
N THR A 325 -29.24 -44.09 35.34
CA THR A 325 -30.31 -45.06 35.06
C THR A 325 -31.71 -44.54 35.38
N ASN A 326 -31.85 -43.26 35.75
CA ASN A 326 -33.11 -42.66 36.22
C ASN A 326 -33.78 -43.52 37.30
N HIS A 327 -33.03 -43.84 38.35
CA HIS A 327 -33.44 -44.73 39.44
C HIS A 327 -33.79 -46.15 38.97
N PHE A 328 -33.00 -46.72 38.05
CA PHE A 328 -33.16 -48.09 37.54
C PHE A 328 -34.52 -48.34 36.86
N LYS A 329 -35.08 -47.32 36.21
CA LYS A 329 -36.45 -47.35 35.64
C LYS A 329 -36.58 -48.29 34.44
N ASP A 330 -35.64 -48.20 33.50
CA ASP A 330 -35.75 -48.85 32.18
C ASP A 330 -34.89 -50.12 32.13
N LYS A 331 -35.46 -51.27 32.50
CA LYS A 331 -34.77 -52.56 32.49
C LYS A 331 -34.66 -53.12 31.06
N LEU A 332 -33.45 -53.47 30.64
CA LEU A 332 -33.13 -54.06 29.33
C LEU A 332 -33.04 -55.59 29.39
N GLY A 333 -32.53 -56.14 30.48
CA GLY A 333 -32.34 -57.58 30.64
C GLY A 333 -31.90 -57.96 32.05
N GLN A 334 -32.00 -59.24 32.39
CA GLN A 334 -31.53 -59.79 33.66
C GLN A 334 -31.02 -61.20 33.45
N GLY A 335 -29.87 -61.51 34.04
CA GLY A 335 -29.26 -62.85 34.01
C GLY A 335 -28.59 -63.19 35.34
N GLY A 336 -27.84 -64.29 35.37
CA GLY A 336 -27.14 -64.76 36.57
C GLY A 336 -26.16 -63.73 37.15
N TYR A 337 -25.51 -62.97 36.27
CA TYR A 337 -24.43 -62.04 36.62
C TYR A 337 -24.91 -60.63 37.00
N GLY A 338 -26.18 -60.29 36.74
CA GLY A 338 -26.70 -58.97 37.06
C GLY A 338 -27.96 -58.57 36.32
N THR A 339 -28.35 -57.31 36.52
CA THR A 339 -29.46 -56.67 35.80
C THR A 339 -28.95 -55.51 34.97
N VAL A 340 -29.37 -55.45 33.71
CA VAL A 340 -28.97 -54.40 32.76
C VAL A 340 -30.09 -53.39 32.63
N PHE A 341 -29.76 -52.11 32.77
CA PHE A 341 -30.67 -50.98 32.64
C PHE A 341 -30.22 -50.04 31.52
N LYS A 342 -31.18 -49.40 30.87
CA LYS A 342 -30.90 -48.27 29.98
C LYS A 342 -30.59 -47.05 30.83
N GLY A 343 -29.61 -46.28 30.42
CA GLY A 343 -29.22 -45.05 31.08
C GLY A 343 -28.79 -43.97 30.09
N ARG A 344 -28.51 -42.79 30.66
CA ARG A 344 -28.10 -41.61 29.92
C ARG A 344 -27.00 -40.86 30.70
N LEU A 345 -25.83 -40.69 30.07
CA LEU A 345 -24.70 -39.95 30.67
C LEU A 345 -24.84 -38.43 30.49
N SER A 346 -25.34 -38.00 29.32
CA SER A 346 -25.61 -36.61 28.95
C SER A 346 -26.80 -36.56 27.98
N SER A 347 -27.27 -35.37 27.57
CA SER A 347 -28.43 -35.21 26.68
C SER A 347 -28.43 -36.15 25.46
N ASP A 348 -27.27 -36.54 24.93
CA ASP A 348 -27.19 -37.30 23.68
C ASP A 348 -26.48 -38.67 23.80
N VAL A 349 -25.96 -39.01 24.99
CA VAL A 349 -25.18 -40.25 25.20
C VAL A 349 -25.99 -41.28 25.98
N LEU A 350 -26.57 -42.24 25.26
CA LEU A 350 -27.23 -43.41 25.83
C LEU A 350 -26.22 -44.50 26.21
N VAL A 351 -26.46 -45.15 27.35
CA VAL A 351 -25.63 -46.23 27.89
C VAL A 351 -26.45 -47.41 28.35
N ALA A 352 -25.82 -48.58 28.40
CA ALA A 352 -26.33 -49.77 29.06
C ALA A 352 -25.57 -49.98 30.37
N VAL A 353 -26.28 -49.99 31.50
CA VAL A 353 -25.69 -50.11 32.84
C VAL A 353 -25.99 -51.49 33.39
N LYS A 354 -24.98 -52.34 33.48
CA LYS A 354 -25.05 -53.68 34.09
C LYS A 354 -24.73 -53.56 35.57
N VAL A 355 -25.74 -53.69 36.43
CA VAL A 355 -25.60 -53.73 37.89
C VAL A 355 -25.38 -55.19 38.29
N LEU A 356 -24.25 -55.47 38.94
CA LEU A 356 -23.83 -56.84 39.24
C LEU A 356 -24.52 -57.36 40.51
N ASN A 357 -24.86 -58.66 40.51
CA ASN A 357 -25.45 -59.31 41.68
C ASN A 357 -24.34 -59.68 42.70
N ASN A 358 -24.41 -59.16 43.93
CA ASN A 358 -23.37 -59.37 44.94
C ASN A 358 -23.38 -60.73 45.65
N PHE A 359 -24.27 -61.65 45.27
CA PHE A 359 -24.60 -62.81 46.09
C PHE A 359 -23.76 -64.07 45.83
N LYS A 360 -22.84 -64.10 44.85
CA LYS A 360 -22.23 -65.37 44.41
C LYS A 360 -20.71 -65.41 44.15
N GLY A 361 -19.94 -64.33 44.28
CA GLY A 361 -18.51 -64.35 43.88
C GLY A 361 -17.57 -63.48 44.72
N ASN A 362 -16.28 -63.82 44.71
CA ASN A 362 -15.18 -63.09 45.36
C ASN A 362 -14.82 -61.76 44.66
N GLY A 363 -15.55 -61.37 43.60
CA GLY A 363 -15.31 -60.16 42.83
C GLY A 363 -14.38 -60.31 41.64
N GLU A 364 -13.90 -61.53 41.34
CA GLU A 364 -13.03 -61.79 40.18
C GLU A 364 -13.69 -61.43 38.85
N GLU A 365 -14.99 -61.69 38.67
CA GLU A 365 -15.72 -61.35 37.43
C GLU A 365 -15.62 -59.84 37.12
N PHE A 366 -15.90 -58.99 38.11
CA PHE A 366 -15.77 -57.54 37.98
C PHE A 366 -14.33 -57.10 37.66
N ILE A 367 -13.33 -57.70 38.33
CA ILE A 367 -11.91 -57.37 38.11
C ILE A 367 -11.47 -57.83 36.72
N ASN A 368 -11.89 -59.01 36.28
CA ASN A 368 -11.60 -59.57 34.96
C ASN A 368 -12.19 -58.69 33.87
N GLU A 369 -13.44 -58.26 34.03
CA GLU A 369 -14.14 -57.46 33.04
C GLU A 369 -13.57 -56.04 32.97
N VAL A 370 -13.38 -55.34 34.10
CA VAL A 370 -12.73 -54.01 34.11
C VAL A 370 -11.27 -54.10 33.62
N GLY A 371 -10.54 -55.13 34.04
CA GLY A 371 -9.14 -55.37 33.68
C GLY A 371 -8.93 -55.70 32.20
N SER A 372 -9.84 -56.48 31.62
CA SER A 372 -9.80 -56.85 30.19
C SER A 372 -10.40 -55.76 29.32
N MET A 373 -11.61 -55.30 29.63
CA MET A 373 -12.38 -54.35 28.80
C MET A 373 -11.90 -52.92 28.90
N GLY A 374 -11.26 -52.53 30.01
CA GLY A 374 -10.82 -51.16 30.21
C GLY A 374 -9.73 -50.68 29.25
N ARG A 375 -9.14 -51.60 28.47
CA ARG A 375 -8.11 -51.32 27.46
C ARG A 375 -8.53 -51.70 26.04
N ILE A 376 -9.71 -52.28 25.86
CA ILE A 376 -10.20 -52.77 24.58
C ILE A 376 -10.94 -51.65 23.85
N HIS A 377 -10.49 -51.35 22.63
CA HIS A 377 -11.16 -50.41 21.73
C HIS A 377 -11.17 -50.98 20.33
N HIS A 378 -12.30 -51.57 19.92
CA HIS A 378 -12.45 -52.18 18.61
C HIS A 378 -13.88 -51.98 18.08
N VAL A 379 -14.03 -51.80 16.77
CA VAL A 379 -15.34 -51.54 16.15
C VAL A 379 -16.33 -52.70 16.37
N ASN A 380 -15.82 -53.94 16.44
CA ASN A 380 -16.60 -55.17 16.66
C ASN A 380 -16.60 -55.70 18.09
N VAL A 381 -16.22 -54.88 19.08
CA VAL A 381 -16.32 -55.23 20.51
C VAL A 381 -17.05 -54.09 21.24
N THR A 382 -17.90 -54.41 22.21
CA THR A 382 -18.59 -53.39 23.00
C THR A 382 -17.62 -52.59 23.85
N ARG A 383 -17.77 -51.27 23.85
CA ARG A 383 -16.92 -50.38 24.61
C ARG A 383 -17.41 -50.22 26.04
N LEU A 384 -16.53 -50.50 27.00
CA LEU A 384 -16.71 -50.12 28.40
C LEU A 384 -16.43 -48.62 28.57
N VAL A 385 -17.46 -47.85 28.89
CA VAL A 385 -17.41 -46.39 29.06
C VAL A 385 -17.06 -46.00 30.50
N GLY A 386 -17.43 -46.84 31.46
CA GLY A 386 -17.09 -46.63 32.87
C GLY A 386 -17.54 -47.75 33.78
N PHE A 387 -17.24 -47.61 35.07
CA PHE A 387 -17.57 -48.59 36.09
C PHE A 387 -17.85 -47.92 37.45
N CYS A 388 -18.57 -48.61 38.30
CA CYS A 388 -18.80 -48.28 39.72
C CYS A 388 -18.24 -49.41 40.58
N ALA A 389 -17.51 -49.06 41.63
CA ALA A 389 -16.86 -49.99 42.55
C ALA A 389 -16.99 -49.50 43.99
N ASP A 390 -18.22 -49.16 44.41
CA ASP A 390 -18.51 -48.57 45.71
C ASP A 390 -18.90 -49.70 46.69
N GLY A 391 -17.89 -50.37 47.24
CA GLY A 391 -18.06 -51.49 48.16
C GLY A 391 -18.74 -52.69 47.49
N TYR A 392 -19.94 -53.03 47.95
CA TYR A 392 -20.77 -54.04 47.32
C TYR A 392 -21.48 -53.49 46.08
N ASP A 393 -21.75 -52.19 45.97
CA ASP A 393 -22.46 -51.65 44.82
C ASP A 393 -21.55 -51.52 43.59
N ARG A 394 -21.59 -52.54 42.73
CA ARG A 394 -20.77 -52.65 41.52
C ARG A 394 -21.63 -52.57 40.27
N ALA A 395 -21.18 -51.77 39.32
CA ALA A 395 -21.84 -51.65 38.03
C ALA A 395 -20.83 -51.39 36.91
N LEU A 396 -21.22 -51.75 35.69
CA LEU A 396 -20.46 -51.51 34.47
C LEU A 396 -21.32 -50.71 33.51
N VAL A 397 -20.71 -49.72 32.87
CA VAL A 397 -21.38 -48.78 31.97
C VAL A 397 -20.84 -48.99 30.57
N TYR A 398 -21.68 -49.52 29.70
CA TYR A 398 -21.38 -49.82 28.30
C TYR A 398 -22.05 -48.83 27.35
N GLU A 399 -21.54 -48.73 26.13
CA GLU A 399 -22.29 -48.10 25.04
C GLU A 399 -23.66 -48.78 24.84
N TYR A 400 -24.71 -47.99 24.60
CA TYR A 400 -26.04 -48.55 24.31
C TYR A 400 -26.15 -48.98 22.85
N LEU A 401 -26.56 -50.22 22.63
CA LEU A 401 -26.75 -50.80 21.29
C LEU A 401 -28.25 -50.98 21.00
N PRO A 402 -28.82 -50.20 20.07
CA PRO A 402 -30.27 -50.08 19.93
C PRO A 402 -30.93 -51.30 19.27
N ASN A 403 -30.19 -52.06 18.47
CA ASN A 403 -30.73 -53.21 17.73
C ASN A 403 -30.62 -54.52 18.52
N GLU A 404 -30.30 -54.48 19.82
CA GLU A 404 -30.31 -55.66 20.71
C GLU A 404 -29.36 -56.79 20.25
N SER A 405 -29.62 -58.05 20.66
CA SER A 405 -28.79 -59.21 20.33
C SER A 405 -29.12 -59.82 18.97
N LEU A 406 -28.11 -60.39 18.31
CA LEU A 406 -28.23 -61.12 17.05
C LEU A 406 -29.20 -62.30 17.15
N GLU A 407 -29.25 -62.95 18.31
CA GLU A 407 -30.22 -64.00 18.64
C GLU A 407 -31.66 -63.63 18.26
N LYS A 408 -32.08 -62.37 18.49
CA LYS A 408 -33.44 -61.91 18.19
C LYS A 408 -33.76 -61.82 16.70
N PHE A 409 -32.75 -61.82 15.83
CA PHE A 409 -32.92 -61.82 14.37
C PHE A 409 -32.79 -63.23 13.79
N ILE A 410 -31.95 -64.08 14.39
CA ILE A 410 -31.77 -65.47 13.95
C ILE A 410 -32.97 -66.34 14.36
N PHE A 411 -33.44 -66.20 15.60
CA PHE A 411 -34.50 -67.05 16.16
C PHE A 411 -35.85 -66.33 16.27
N ALA A 412 -36.06 -65.27 15.48
CA ALA A 412 -37.30 -64.51 15.49
C ALA A 412 -38.52 -65.45 15.27
N ALA A 413 -39.49 -65.41 16.18
CA ALA A 413 -40.75 -66.14 16.02
C ALA A 413 -41.46 -65.68 14.73
N LYS A 414 -42.01 -66.62 13.95
CA LYS A 414 -42.78 -66.34 12.73
C LYS A 414 -43.79 -65.21 12.97
N GLY A 415 -43.67 -64.10 12.24
CA GLY A 415 -44.63 -62.99 12.26
C GLY A 415 -44.10 -61.63 12.76
N LYS A 416 -42.81 -61.49 13.09
CA LYS A 416 -42.16 -60.18 13.27
C LYS A 416 -41.18 -59.94 12.11
N ASP A 417 -41.35 -58.86 11.35
CA ASP A 417 -40.42 -58.41 10.29
C ASP A 417 -39.07 -57.99 10.90
N ARG A 418 -38.29 -58.96 11.36
CA ARG A 418 -36.93 -58.81 11.90
C ARG A 418 -35.95 -59.73 11.18
N SER A 419 -36.10 -59.88 9.86
CA SER A 419 -35.18 -60.68 9.05
C SER A 419 -34.02 -59.82 8.54
N LEU A 420 -32.79 -60.31 8.72
CA LEU A 420 -31.59 -59.74 8.10
C LEU A 420 -31.38 -60.38 6.72
N SER A 421 -30.91 -59.59 5.75
CA SER A 421 -30.53 -60.13 4.43
C SER A 421 -29.31 -61.04 4.55
N TRP A 422 -29.11 -61.92 3.57
CA TRP A 422 -27.96 -62.82 3.54
C TRP A 422 -26.63 -62.06 3.54
N GLU A 423 -26.55 -60.98 2.77
CA GLU A 423 -25.37 -60.11 2.70
C GLU A 423 -25.06 -59.52 4.08
N LYS A 424 -26.10 -59.08 4.80
CA LYS A 424 -25.92 -58.50 6.13
C LYS A 424 -25.50 -59.53 7.17
N LEU A 425 -26.00 -60.76 7.08
CA LEU A 425 -25.54 -61.88 7.92
C LEU A 425 -24.07 -62.21 7.65
N GLN A 426 -23.64 -62.16 6.39
CA GLN A 426 -22.23 -62.35 6.03
C GLN A 426 -21.35 -61.24 6.61
N ASP A 427 -21.77 -59.97 6.50
CA ASP A 427 -21.06 -58.84 7.12
C ASP A 427 -20.94 -58.99 8.64
N ILE A 428 -22.02 -59.48 9.27
CA ILE A 428 -22.05 -59.77 10.71
C ILE A 428 -21.06 -60.88 11.06
N ALA A 429 -21.04 -61.99 10.32
CA ALA A 429 -20.09 -63.08 10.57
C ALA A 429 -18.64 -62.62 10.44
N VAL A 430 -18.32 -61.82 9.41
CA VAL A 430 -17.00 -61.24 9.21
C VAL A 430 -16.64 -60.27 10.34
N GLY A 431 -17.58 -59.43 10.77
CA GLY A 431 -17.36 -58.50 11.89
C GLY A 431 -17.10 -59.23 13.20
N VAL A 432 -17.84 -60.30 13.50
CA VAL A 432 -17.59 -61.14 14.69
C VAL A 432 -16.20 -61.79 14.60
N ALA A 433 -15.82 -62.34 13.45
CA ALA A 433 -14.50 -62.92 13.25
C ALA A 433 -13.37 -61.90 13.48
N LYS A 434 -13.51 -60.68 12.96
CA LYS A 434 -12.56 -59.57 13.21
C LYS A 434 -12.50 -59.19 14.68
N GLY A 435 -13.64 -59.17 15.38
CA GLY A 435 -13.68 -58.96 16.82
C GLY A 435 -12.88 -60.02 17.59
N ILE A 436 -13.06 -61.30 17.25
CA ILE A 436 -12.34 -62.42 17.87
C ILE A 436 -10.83 -62.34 17.56
N GLU A 437 -10.46 -62.09 16.31
CA GLU A 437 -9.06 -61.92 15.90
C GLU A 437 -8.39 -60.80 16.71
N TYR A 438 -9.05 -59.65 16.87
CA TYR A 438 -8.55 -58.54 17.66
C TYR A 438 -8.33 -58.94 19.12
N LEU A 439 -9.28 -59.63 19.74
CA LEU A 439 -9.15 -60.12 21.12
C LEU A 439 -7.97 -61.09 21.28
N HIS A 440 -7.73 -61.94 20.27
CA HIS A 440 -6.69 -62.97 20.34
C HIS A 440 -5.29 -62.44 20.01
N GLN A 441 -5.17 -61.54 19.04
CA GLN A 441 -3.89 -61.14 18.44
C GLN A 441 -3.61 -59.64 18.56
N GLY A 442 -4.65 -58.80 18.45
CA GLY A 442 -4.56 -57.34 18.44
C GLY A 442 -4.36 -56.69 19.81
N CYS A 443 -4.78 -57.37 20.89
CA CYS A 443 -4.59 -56.88 22.27
C CYS A 443 -3.16 -57.14 22.79
N GLU A 444 -2.71 -56.37 23.78
CA GLU A 444 -1.39 -56.53 24.43
C GLU A 444 -1.24 -57.93 25.05
N GLN A 445 -2.29 -58.40 25.73
CA GLN A 445 -2.45 -59.78 26.20
C GLN A 445 -3.53 -60.47 25.37
N ARG A 446 -3.41 -61.79 25.16
CA ARG A 446 -4.45 -62.56 24.48
C ARG A 446 -5.68 -62.63 25.40
N ILE A 447 -6.85 -62.26 24.88
CA ILE A 447 -8.11 -62.26 25.64
C ILE A 447 -8.99 -63.37 25.10
N LEU A 448 -9.27 -64.38 25.93
CA LEU A 448 -10.21 -65.44 25.58
C LEU A 448 -11.58 -65.11 26.14
N HIS A 449 -12.61 -65.04 25.30
CA HIS A 449 -13.97 -64.65 25.69
C HIS A 449 -14.75 -65.75 26.41
N PHE A 450 -14.62 -67.00 25.95
CA PHE A 450 -15.32 -68.21 26.45
C PHE A 450 -16.86 -68.27 26.32
N ASP A 451 -17.56 -67.16 26.05
CA ASP A 451 -19.02 -67.16 25.85
C ASP A 451 -19.47 -66.50 24.52
N ILE A 452 -18.85 -66.88 23.40
CA ILE A 452 -19.25 -66.37 22.07
C ILE A 452 -20.50 -67.13 21.59
N LYS A 453 -21.65 -66.44 21.58
CA LYS A 453 -22.95 -66.96 21.14
C LYS A 453 -23.85 -65.84 20.61
N PRO A 454 -24.90 -66.11 19.81
CA PRO A 454 -25.77 -65.07 19.25
C PRO A 454 -26.38 -64.10 20.27
N HIS A 455 -26.60 -64.56 21.51
CA HIS A 455 -27.07 -63.71 22.61
C HIS A 455 -26.09 -62.58 22.95
N ASN A 456 -24.78 -62.88 22.90
CA ASN A 456 -23.69 -61.99 23.28
C ASN A 456 -23.12 -61.19 22.11
N ILE A 457 -23.72 -61.29 20.92
CA ILE A 457 -23.42 -60.44 19.77
C ILE A 457 -24.49 -59.36 19.68
N LEU A 458 -24.18 -58.15 20.12
CA LEU A 458 -25.09 -57.02 20.07
C LEU A 458 -24.93 -56.25 18.76
N LEU A 459 -26.00 -55.58 18.32
CA LEU A 459 -26.03 -54.86 17.05
C LEU A 459 -26.17 -53.34 17.27
N ASP A 460 -25.26 -52.58 16.66
CA ASP A 460 -25.36 -51.12 16.64
C ASP A 460 -26.49 -50.63 15.71
N HIS A 461 -26.68 -49.32 15.62
CA HIS A 461 -27.72 -48.69 14.78
C HIS A 461 -27.62 -49.05 13.27
N ASN A 462 -26.45 -49.44 12.78
CA ASN A 462 -26.20 -49.86 11.40
C ASN A 462 -26.15 -51.39 11.26
N PHE A 463 -26.58 -52.12 12.29
CA PHE A 463 -26.53 -53.59 12.38
C PHE A 463 -25.10 -54.15 12.25
N ASN A 464 -24.09 -53.40 12.71
CA ASN A 464 -22.74 -53.95 12.85
C ASN A 464 -22.64 -54.74 14.15
N PRO A 465 -21.94 -55.89 14.14
CA PRO A 465 -21.82 -56.74 15.32
C PRO A 465 -20.79 -56.20 16.30
N LYS A 466 -21.13 -56.26 17.58
CA LYS A 466 -20.25 -55.99 18.72
C LYS A 466 -20.33 -57.15 19.69
N ILE A 467 -19.19 -57.82 19.90
CA ILE A 467 -19.04 -58.85 20.93
C ILE A 467 -19.19 -58.17 22.29
N SER A 468 -20.05 -58.74 23.12
CA SER A 468 -20.39 -58.26 24.46
C SER A 468 -20.30 -59.40 25.48
N ASP A 469 -20.41 -59.04 26.77
CA ASP A 469 -20.48 -59.97 27.90
C ASP A 469 -19.18 -60.74 28.18
N PHE A 470 -18.24 -60.05 28.82
CA PHE A 470 -16.88 -60.54 29.09
C PHE A 470 -16.73 -61.15 30.49
N ASP A 471 -17.83 -61.52 31.14
CA ASP A 471 -17.85 -62.08 32.50
C ASP A 471 -16.93 -63.29 32.66
N LEU A 472 -16.89 -64.16 31.65
CA LEU A 472 -16.08 -65.38 31.64
C LEU A 472 -14.67 -65.17 31.06
N ALA A 473 -14.36 -63.96 30.60
CA ALA A 473 -13.14 -63.69 29.86
C ALA A 473 -11.87 -63.91 30.72
N LYS A 474 -10.77 -64.24 30.04
CA LYS A 474 -9.47 -64.46 30.69
C LYS A 474 -8.33 -63.85 29.88
N LEU A 475 -7.45 -63.14 30.58
CA LEU A 475 -6.19 -62.62 30.05
C LEU A 475 -5.13 -63.73 30.08
N CYS A 476 -4.43 -63.92 28.97
CA CYS A 476 -3.44 -64.98 28.78
C CYS A 476 -2.18 -64.41 28.12
N SER A 477 -1.02 -65.01 28.44
CA SER A 477 0.21 -64.67 27.72
C SER A 477 0.14 -65.18 26.29
N LYS A 478 0.73 -64.45 25.35
CA LYS A 478 0.72 -64.85 23.93
C LYS A 478 1.57 -66.10 23.66
N GLU A 479 2.52 -66.39 24.54
CA GLU A 479 3.49 -67.50 24.44
C GLU A 479 2.92 -68.84 24.89
N GLN A 480 1.79 -68.86 25.60
CA GLN A 480 1.15 -70.11 26.04
C GLN A 480 0.24 -70.68 24.95
N SER A 481 0.45 -71.95 24.61
CA SER A 481 -0.36 -72.70 23.63
C SER A 481 -1.57 -73.40 24.25
N ALA A 482 -1.57 -73.60 25.58
CA ALA A 482 -2.66 -74.23 26.31
C ALA A 482 -2.87 -73.53 27.66
N ILE A 483 -4.12 -73.40 28.11
CA ILE A 483 -4.48 -72.74 29.36
C ILE A 483 -5.18 -73.76 30.25
N SER A 484 -4.63 -73.98 31.43
CA SER A 484 -5.29 -74.81 32.46
C SER A 484 -6.50 -74.05 33.02
N MET A 485 -7.65 -74.72 33.00
CA MET A 485 -8.91 -74.22 33.55
C MET A 485 -9.11 -74.86 34.92
N THR A 486 -9.11 -74.03 35.98
CA THR A 486 -9.35 -74.47 37.36
C THR A 486 -10.83 -74.71 37.67
N THR A 487 -11.74 -74.32 36.77
CA THR A 487 -13.19 -74.52 36.88
C THR A 487 -13.79 -74.51 35.47
N ALA A 488 -14.82 -75.33 35.22
CA ALA A 488 -15.56 -75.27 33.96
C ALA A 488 -16.23 -73.90 33.83
N ARG A 489 -15.98 -73.18 32.72
CA ARG A 489 -16.62 -71.90 32.40
C ARG A 489 -17.49 -72.09 31.16
N GLY A 490 -18.76 -71.75 31.29
CA GLY A 490 -19.80 -71.91 30.27
C GLY A 490 -21.15 -72.10 30.93
N VAL A 491 -22.22 -71.70 30.24
CA VAL A 491 -23.59 -72.03 30.66
C VAL A 491 -23.90 -73.40 30.05
N VAL A 492 -24.16 -74.41 30.89
CA VAL A 492 -24.78 -75.64 30.41
C VAL A 492 -26.25 -75.27 30.17
N GLU A 493 -26.62 -75.09 28.91
CA GLU A 493 -28.01 -74.92 28.49
C GLU A 493 -28.72 -76.27 28.33
#